data_AF-A0A432EZ44-F1
#
_entry.id   AF-A0A432EZ44-F1
#
_cell.length_a   1.000
_cell.length_b   1.000
_cell.length_c   1.000
_cell.angle_alpha   90.00
_cell.angle_beta   90.00
_cell.angle_gamma   90.00
#
_symmetry.space_group_name_H-M   'P 1'
#
loop_
_entity.id
_entity.type
_entity.pdbx_description
1 polymer ?
#
loop_
_entity_poly.entity_id
_entity_poly.type
_entity_poly.pdbx_seq_one_letter_code
_entity_poly.pdbx_strand_id
1 'polypeptide(L)'
;MRSPIIDLSDKKIQATLSFSEFRKIDPEISFHMVSVVILDAETEEILEEPYEASGATNGWEVQSFRLKPDSLARKIIVEFWLSTDDFNLQEGWFIDDVKVVAE
;
A
#
# COMPACT_ATOMS: atom_id res chain seq x y z
N MET A 1 1.20 -7.89 4.41
CA MET A 1 -0.25 -8.23 4.41
C MET A 1 -0.77 -8.07 2.98
N ARG A 2 -1.61 -8.99 2.50
CA ARG A 2 -2.24 -8.89 1.16
C ARG A 2 -3.75 -8.77 1.30
N SER A 3 -4.38 -7.95 0.45
CA SER A 3 -5.84 -7.92 0.32
C SER A 3 -6.36 -9.19 -0.37
N PRO A 4 -7.67 -9.47 -0.31
CA PRO A 4 -8.33 -10.30 -1.30
C PRO A 4 -8.16 -9.73 -2.72
N ILE A 5 -8.48 -10.53 -3.73
CA ILE A 5 -8.53 -10.08 -5.13
C ILE A 5 -9.62 -9.02 -5.28
N ILE A 6 -9.26 -7.91 -5.92
CA ILE A 6 -10.17 -6.81 -6.25
C ILE A 6 -10.30 -6.76 -7.76
N ASP A 7 -11.52 -6.97 -8.26
CA ASP A 7 -11.76 -6.95 -9.70
C ASP A 7 -12.06 -5.53 -10.19
N LEU A 8 -11.13 -4.94 -10.94
CA LEU A 8 -11.30 -3.65 -11.59
C LEU A 8 -11.54 -3.78 -13.11
N SER A 9 -11.57 -5.00 -13.66
CA SER A 9 -11.55 -5.23 -15.11
C SER A 9 -12.78 -4.71 -15.88
N ASP A 10 -13.89 -4.43 -15.20
CA ASP A 10 -15.17 -3.96 -15.77
C ASP A 10 -15.20 -2.45 -16.10
N LYS A 11 -14.30 -2.00 -17.00
CA LYS A 11 -14.26 -0.64 -17.58
C LYS A 11 -14.31 0.49 -16.55
N LYS A 12 -13.58 0.36 -15.44
CA LYS A 12 -13.41 1.46 -14.49
C LYS A 12 -12.60 2.58 -15.13
N ILE A 13 -13.08 3.82 -15.02
CA ILE A 13 -12.37 4.99 -15.55
C ILE A 13 -11.31 5.42 -14.53
N GLN A 14 -11.61 5.21 -13.25
CA GLN A 14 -10.74 5.57 -12.15
C GLN A 14 -10.92 4.62 -10.97
N ALA A 15 -9.88 4.44 -10.18
CA ALA A 15 -9.97 3.88 -8.83
C ALA A 15 -9.03 4.63 -7.89
N THR A 16 -9.42 4.73 -6.62
CA THR A 16 -8.63 5.34 -5.56
C THR A 16 -8.43 4.32 -4.45
N LEU A 17 -7.17 4.06 -4.11
CA LEU A 17 -6.78 3.38 -2.87
C LEU A 17 -6.63 4.41 -1.76
N SER A 18 -7.24 4.15 -0.61
CA SER A 18 -7.02 4.93 0.60
C SER A 18 -6.94 4.03 1.83
N PHE A 19 -6.20 4.46 2.84
CA PHE A 19 -6.09 3.79 4.13
C PHE A 19 -5.64 4.78 5.20
N SER A 20 -5.98 4.49 6.45
CA SER A 20 -5.44 5.16 7.63
C SER A 20 -4.18 4.42 8.08
N GLU A 21 -3.12 5.14 8.42
CA GLU A 21 -1.91 4.56 9.00
C GLU A 21 -1.49 5.25 10.29
N PHE A 22 -0.89 4.46 11.19
CA PHE A 22 0.01 4.94 12.22
C PHE A 22 1.34 4.21 12.02
N ARG A 23 2.42 4.96 11.80
CA ARG A 23 3.76 4.38 11.62
C ARG A 23 4.69 4.90 12.69
N LYS A 24 5.50 4.00 13.24
CA LYS A 24 6.66 4.33 14.06
C LYS A 24 7.72 3.25 13.83
N ILE A 25 8.61 3.52 12.88
CA ILE A 25 9.79 2.70 12.56
C ILE A 25 11.04 3.59 12.54
N ASP A 26 12.25 3.00 12.43
CA ASP A 26 13.47 3.79 12.29
C ASP A 26 13.38 4.67 11.01
N PRO A 27 13.82 5.94 11.05
CA PRO A 27 13.83 6.81 9.88
C PRO A 27 14.82 6.42 8.77
N GLU A 28 15.80 5.54 9.02
CA GLU A 28 16.74 5.07 8.00
C GLU A 28 16.05 4.12 7.01
N ILE A 29 15.55 4.71 5.91
CA ILE A 29 14.72 4.01 4.92
C ILE A 29 15.41 2.83 4.24
N SER A 30 16.75 2.85 4.19
CA SER A 30 17.54 1.75 3.61
C SER A 30 17.43 0.45 4.42
N PHE A 31 17.07 0.54 5.69
CA PHE A 31 16.95 -0.61 6.61
C PHE A 31 15.52 -0.80 7.11
N HIS A 32 14.75 0.29 7.25
CA HIS A 32 13.37 0.25 7.73
C HIS A 32 12.45 1.01 6.79
N MET A 33 11.61 0.28 6.06
CA MET A 33 10.61 0.89 5.21
C MET A 33 9.26 0.19 5.33
N VAL A 34 8.21 0.95 5.09
CA VAL A 34 6.92 0.45 4.67
C VAL A 34 6.71 0.74 3.20
N SER A 35 6.02 -0.14 2.51
CA SER A 35 5.58 0.11 1.14
C SER A 35 4.18 -0.43 0.88
N VAL A 36 3.52 0.17 -0.10
CA VAL A 36 2.27 -0.34 -0.68
C VAL A 36 2.50 -0.61 -2.15
N VAL A 37 2.17 -1.83 -2.56
CA VAL A 37 2.37 -2.36 -3.90
C VAL A 37 1.04 -2.85 -4.45
N ILE A 38 0.78 -2.59 -5.72
CA ILE A 38 -0.35 -3.13 -6.46
C ILE A 38 0.18 -4.22 -7.39
N LEU A 39 -0.32 -5.43 -7.19
CA LEU A 39 0.06 -6.61 -7.96
C LEU A 39 -1.06 -7.00 -8.93
N ASP A 40 -0.67 -7.54 -10.07
CA ASP A 40 -1.58 -8.33 -10.90
C ASP A 40 -1.97 -9.61 -10.15
N ALA A 41 -3.27 -9.89 -10.04
CA ALA A 41 -3.75 -11.02 -9.25
C ALA A 41 -3.49 -12.40 -9.89
N GLU A 42 -3.17 -12.44 -11.19
CA GLU A 42 -2.86 -13.69 -11.92
C GLU A 42 -1.36 -13.93 -12.01
N THR A 43 -0.56 -12.90 -12.30
CA THR A 43 0.89 -13.04 -12.53
C THR A 43 1.75 -12.68 -11.32
N GLU A 44 1.18 -12.01 -10.31
CA GLU A 44 1.91 -11.37 -9.20
C GLU A 44 2.96 -10.34 -9.64
N GLU A 45 2.90 -9.87 -10.88
CA GLU A 45 3.74 -8.76 -11.35
C GLU A 45 3.37 -7.46 -10.65
N ILE A 46 4.37 -6.64 -10.33
CA ILE A 46 4.17 -5.29 -9.81
C ILE A 46 3.61 -4.41 -10.92
N LEU A 47 2.38 -3.93 -10.72
CA LEU A 47 1.74 -2.96 -11.59
C LEU A 47 2.12 -1.54 -11.19
N GLU A 48 2.18 -1.26 -9.88
CA GLU A 48 2.63 0.02 -9.35
C GLU A 48 2.95 -0.02 -7.86
N GLU A 49 3.74 0.96 -7.39
CA GLU A 49 4.16 1.13 -5.99
C GLU A 49 3.75 2.53 -5.52
N PRO A 50 2.49 2.74 -5.12
CA PRO A 50 1.97 4.07 -4.79
C PRO A 50 2.58 4.69 -3.51
N TYR A 51 3.18 3.89 -2.63
CA TYR A 51 3.66 4.38 -1.34
C TYR A 51 4.95 3.70 -0.89
N GLU A 52 5.88 4.50 -0.39
CA GLU A 52 7.09 4.08 0.32
C GLU A 52 7.42 5.13 1.38
N ALA A 53 7.71 4.70 2.60
CA ALA A 53 8.10 5.62 3.67
C ALA A 53 8.84 4.94 4.83
N SER A 54 9.55 5.75 5.63
CA SER A 54 10.17 5.36 6.90
C SER A 54 9.77 6.30 8.05
N GLY A 55 10.36 6.12 9.23
CA GLY A 55 10.17 7.03 10.37
C GLY A 55 8.79 6.93 11.03
N ALA A 56 8.29 8.05 11.54
CA ALA A 56 7.04 8.11 12.29
C ALA A 56 6.03 9.11 11.71
N THR A 57 4.75 8.77 11.77
CA THR A 57 3.63 9.69 11.52
C THR A 57 3.30 10.48 12.79
N ASN A 58 2.61 11.62 12.66
CA ASN A 58 2.19 12.43 13.81
C ASN A 58 0.80 11.99 14.33
N GLY A 59 0.66 10.69 14.62
CA GLY A 59 -0.60 10.04 14.93
C GLY A 59 -1.16 9.25 13.74
N TRP A 60 -2.49 9.08 13.71
CA TRP A 60 -3.17 8.44 12.57
C TRP A 60 -3.32 9.43 11.41
N GLU A 61 -2.82 9.06 10.25
CA GLU A 61 -2.85 9.86 9.02
C GLU A 61 -3.51 9.07 7.88
N VAL A 62 -4.20 9.77 6.97
CA VAL A 62 -4.85 9.13 5.82
C VAL A 62 -3.96 9.26 4.60
N GLN A 63 -3.63 8.12 4.00
CA GLN A 63 -2.97 8.02 2.70
C GLN A 63 -4.01 7.78 1.60
N SER A 64 -3.83 8.41 0.44
CA SER A 64 -4.78 8.31 -0.68
C SER A 64 -4.07 8.45 -2.02
N PHE A 65 -4.27 7.47 -2.90
CA PHE A 65 -3.60 7.37 -4.21
C PHE A 65 -4.62 7.00 -5.29
N ARG A 66 -4.59 7.74 -6.40
CA ARG A 66 -5.28 7.29 -7.62
C ARG A 66 -4.46 6.18 -8.26
N LEU A 67 -5.10 5.06 -8.57
CA LEU A 67 -4.46 3.95 -9.25
C LEU A 67 -4.18 4.29 -10.71
N LYS A 68 -3.05 3.82 -11.23
CA LYS A 68 -2.66 4.04 -12.63
C LYS A 68 -3.53 3.23 -13.59
N PRO A 69 -3.64 3.66 -14.87
CA PRO A 69 -4.45 2.97 -15.87
C PRO A 69 -4.17 1.46 -15.99
N ASP A 70 -2.92 1.02 -15.84
CA ASP A 70 -2.55 -0.39 -15.94
C ASP A 70 -3.23 -1.26 -14.87
N SER A 71 -3.48 -0.71 -13.67
CA SER A 71 -4.21 -1.36 -12.58
C SER A 71 -5.72 -1.43 -12.83
N LEU A 72 -6.28 -0.47 -13.57
CA LEU A 72 -7.74 -0.31 -13.76
C LEU A 72 -8.35 -1.32 -14.73
N ALA A 73 -7.55 -2.06 -15.49
CA ALA A 73 -8.03 -3.05 -16.45
C ALA A 73 -7.83 -4.50 -15.97
N ARG A 74 -7.47 -4.69 -14.70
CA ARG A 74 -6.99 -5.97 -14.15
C ARG A 74 -7.75 -6.37 -12.89
N LYS A 75 -7.59 -7.63 -12.52
CA LYS A 75 -7.79 -8.07 -11.14
C LYS A 75 -6.52 -7.78 -10.39
N ILE A 76 -6.61 -7.07 -9.27
CA ILE A 76 -5.44 -6.63 -8.50
C ILE A 76 -5.43 -7.20 -7.08
N ILE A 77 -4.25 -7.18 -6.48
CA ILE A 77 -4.04 -7.38 -5.04
C ILE A 77 -3.30 -6.15 -4.52
N VAL A 78 -3.73 -5.62 -3.37
CA VAL A 78 -2.98 -4.60 -2.63
C VAL A 78 -2.10 -5.30 -1.60
N GLU A 79 -0.79 -5.11 -1.69
CA GLU A 79 0.18 -5.61 -0.74
C GLU A 79 0.74 -4.47 0.11
N PHE A 80 0.73 -4.66 1.42
CA PHE A 80 1.35 -3.80 2.41
C PHE A 80 2.57 -4.52 2.97
N TRP A 81 3.74 -3.94 2.79
CA TRP A 81 5.02 -4.53 3.18
C TRP A 81 5.69 -3.71 4.27
N LEU A 82 6.26 -4.38 5.26
CA LEU A 82 7.13 -3.79 6.28
C LEU A 82 8.43 -4.60 6.25
N SER A 83 9.54 -3.91 6.05
CA SER A 83 10.89 -4.46 6.15
C SER A 83 11.67 -3.71 7.19
N THR A 84 12.37 -4.45 8.03
CA THR A 84 13.21 -3.94 9.12
C THR A 84 14.45 -4.82 9.22
N ASP A 85 15.56 -4.24 9.63
CA ASP A 85 16.65 -5.02 10.20
C ASP A 85 16.43 -5.23 11.72
N ASP A 86 17.46 -5.68 12.44
CA ASP A 86 17.40 -5.96 13.88
C ASP A 86 17.82 -4.77 14.77
N PHE A 87 18.10 -3.59 14.19
CA PHE A 87 18.50 -2.38 14.91
C PHE A 87 17.33 -1.42 15.13
N ASN A 88 17.34 -0.71 16.27
CA ASN A 88 16.36 0.34 16.60
C ASN A 88 14.87 0.00 16.40
N LEU A 89 14.49 -1.28 16.54
CA LEU A 89 13.10 -1.72 16.39
C LEU A 89 12.14 -0.87 17.23
N GLN A 90 11.09 -0.39 16.57
CA GLN A 90 10.05 0.44 17.15
C GLN A 90 8.71 -0.29 17.11
N GLU A 91 7.62 0.41 17.41
CA GLU A 91 6.26 -0.14 17.53
C GLU A 91 5.74 -0.76 16.22
N GLY A 92 6.21 -0.30 15.07
CA GLY A 92 5.88 -0.87 13.77
C GLY A 92 4.93 -0.01 12.94
N TRP A 93 4.06 -0.68 12.17
CA TRP A 93 3.13 -0.04 11.24
C TRP A 93 1.73 -0.64 11.40
N PHE A 94 0.76 0.24 11.64
CA PHE A 94 -0.63 -0.10 11.89
C PHE A 94 -1.48 0.54 10.80
N ILE A 95 -2.46 -0.22 10.31
CA ILE A 95 -3.26 0.12 9.14
C ILE A 95 -4.72 -0.10 9.49
N ASP A 96 -5.58 0.84 9.12
CA ASP A 96 -7.03 0.74 9.27
C ASP A 96 -7.76 1.34 8.06
N ASP A 97 -9.06 1.12 7.96
CA ASP A 97 -9.96 1.75 6.99
C ASP A 97 -9.54 1.59 5.52
N VAL A 98 -8.91 0.46 5.16
CA VAL A 98 -8.46 0.21 3.78
C VAL A 98 -9.66 0.16 2.83
N LYS A 99 -9.64 1.03 1.82
CA LYS A 99 -10.70 1.17 0.81
C LYS A 99 -10.11 1.28 -0.58
N VAL A 100 -10.71 0.54 -1.51
CA VAL A 100 -10.55 0.77 -2.95
C VAL A 100 -11.91 1.17 -3.50
N VAL A 101 -12.01 2.39 -4.01
CA VAL A 101 -13.25 2.94 -4.58
C VAL A 101 -13.02 3.15 -6.06
N ALA A 102 -13.82 2.47 -6.89
CA ALA A 102 -13.79 2.60 -8.34
C ALA A 102 -14.98 3.43 -8.84
N GLU A 103 -14.72 4.31 -9.80
CA GLU A 103 -15.65 5.28 -10.40
C GLU A 103 -15.76 5.09 -11.92
#